data_AF-A0A176VX12-F1
#
_entry.id   AF-A0A176VX12-F1
#
_cell.length_a   1.000
_cell.length_b   1.000
_cell.length_c   1.000
_cell.angle_alpha   90.00
_cell.angle_beta   90.00
_cell.angle_gamma   90.00
#
_symmetry.space_group_name_H-M   'P 1'
#
loop_
_entity.id
_entity.type
_entity.pdbx_description
1 polymer ?
#
loop_
_entity_poly.entity_id
_entity_poly.type
_entity_poly.pdbx_seq_one_letter_code
_entity_poly.pdbx_strand_id
1 'polypeptide(L)'
;MELVAASVSKVVLPRAKCAASSEIPTHFSGAAVKLDPKRPSNSIVYDIKATVSTQPSSFQSIGPSPVEQHMGQNSTDQFMVVLVSSSHRACSLAPETEKDNINNSKPQVTPYQLWTRKSSPSHVSEEKLAVVRGMTSWATENLLPLLKPVEKCWQPQDYLPSFSSPTFSDEVRALQQRTANLPDDYLVCLVGDMITEEALPTYQTMLNTFEGVRDSTVCSPEPWAVWLRGWTSEESRHGDLLNKYLYLSGRVDMRMIEKTTQYLIGSGMAPQINNDPYNGFIYTSFQERATYISHDNTATHAKQFGDSKLATICKMIAADEKRHEIAYTRVMSRIFELDPSGSMLAFEDMMKKKITMPAHLMFDGDDEKLFENYAQVAQRLGVYTAADYVSIMEHLIRTWKVESLVGLTPEAQRAQDFVCNLPTRFRRLAERSQTMTKRRGPPVSKSFSWVFNKEIKLL
;
A
#
# COMPACT_ATOMS: atom_id res chain seq x y z
N MET A 1 -13.98 27.47 45.65
CA MET A 1 -13.73 27.66 44.21
C MET A 1 -12.61 28.66 44.11
N GLU A 2 -11.36 28.19 44.01
CA GLU A 2 -10.22 28.89 43.39
C GLU A 2 -8.94 28.03 43.55
N LEU A 3 -8.27 27.84 42.41
CA LEU A 3 -6.82 27.93 42.15
C LEU A 3 -5.82 26.88 42.70
N VAL A 4 -5.31 26.10 41.73
CA VAL A 4 -3.90 26.09 41.23
C VAL A 4 -2.76 25.32 41.95
N ALA A 5 -1.96 24.67 41.09
CA ALA A 5 -0.53 24.28 41.16
C ALA A 5 -0.16 23.05 42.02
N ALA A 6 0.37 21.99 41.38
CA ALA A 6 1.81 21.66 41.23
C ALA A 6 2.41 21.11 42.54
N SER A 7 3.14 20.00 42.62
CA SER A 7 4.35 19.64 41.87
C SER A 7 4.88 18.31 42.48
N VAL A 8 5.58 17.46 41.69
CA VAL A 8 6.93 16.88 41.95
C VAL A 8 7.16 16.23 43.35
N SER A 9 7.75 15.05 43.57
CA SER A 9 8.52 14.07 42.81
C SER A 9 8.77 12.84 43.70
N LYS A 10 9.20 11.73 43.05
CA LYS A 10 10.18 10.70 43.48
C LYS A 10 10.25 10.27 44.95
N VAL A 11 10.25 8.95 45.16
CA VAL A 11 11.32 8.12 45.81
C VAL A 11 10.71 6.72 46.04
N VAL A 12 11.07 5.74 45.21
CA VAL A 12 12.02 4.63 45.44
C VAL A 12 11.61 3.62 46.56
N LEU A 13 11.36 2.39 46.09
CA LEU A 13 11.20 1.06 46.73
C LEU A 13 12.16 0.78 47.93
N PRO A 14 11.97 -0.20 48.85
CA PRO A 14 11.49 -1.57 48.59
C PRO A 14 10.77 -2.40 49.72
N ARG A 15 10.22 -3.55 49.30
CA ARG A 15 10.00 -4.87 49.98
C ARG A 15 9.92 -4.98 51.52
N ALA A 16 8.81 -5.54 52.02
CA ALA A 16 8.70 -6.73 52.91
C ALA A 16 7.19 -7.02 53.16
N LYS A 17 6.61 -8.15 52.70
CA LYS A 17 6.48 -9.48 53.32
C LYS A 17 5.81 -9.53 54.71
N CYS A 18 4.67 -10.25 54.73
CA CYS A 18 4.05 -11.00 55.84
C CYS A 18 3.45 -10.15 56.98
N ALA A 19 2.33 -10.49 57.64
CA ALA A 19 1.37 -11.60 57.61
C ALA A 19 0.10 -11.05 58.30
N ALA A 20 -1.10 -11.27 57.74
CA ALA A 20 -2.11 -12.23 58.20
C ALA A 20 -2.63 -12.02 59.64
N SER A 21 -3.90 -11.59 59.72
CA SER A 21 -4.94 -11.94 60.73
C SER A 21 -5.92 -10.75 60.80
N SER A 22 -7.22 -10.86 60.96
CA SER A 22 -8.21 -11.93 61.05
C SER A 22 -9.54 -11.19 61.18
N GLU A 23 -10.62 -11.80 60.67
CA GLU A 23 -12.00 -11.78 61.21
C GLU A 23 -13.07 -11.65 60.11
N ILE A 24 -13.78 -12.76 59.94
CA ILE A 24 -15.07 -12.90 59.26
C ILE A 24 -16.08 -13.29 60.34
N PRO A 25 -17.32 -12.79 60.28
CA PRO A 25 -18.46 -13.61 60.66
C PRO A 25 -19.27 -14.01 59.44
N THR A 26 -19.40 -15.33 59.32
CA THR A 26 -20.13 -16.12 58.34
C THR A 26 -21.64 -16.14 58.63
N HIS A 27 -22.47 -16.18 57.58
CA HIS A 27 -23.73 -16.92 57.61
C HIS A 27 -23.58 -18.22 56.77
N PHE A 28 -23.89 -19.33 57.43
CA PHE A 28 -24.00 -20.74 57.00
C PHE A 28 -25.08 -20.97 55.92
N SER A 29 -25.18 -22.09 55.17
CA SER A 29 -24.32 -23.26 54.88
C SER A 29 -25.02 -24.15 53.82
N GLY A 30 -24.28 -25.01 53.12
CA GLY A 30 -24.89 -26.12 52.35
C GLY A 30 -24.02 -26.88 51.35
N ALA A 31 -22.93 -27.53 51.83
CA ALA A 31 -22.25 -28.75 51.32
C ALA A 31 -21.69 -28.81 49.87
N ALA A 32 -20.54 -29.43 49.55
CA ALA A 32 -19.32 -29.87 50.25
C ALA A 32 -18.31 -30.25 49.14
N VAL A 33 -17.08 -29.72 49.19
CA VAL A 33 -15.98 -30.04 48.24
C VAL A 33 -14.96 -30.92 48.95
N LYS A 34 -14.62 -32.07 48.36
CA LYS A 34 -13.41 -32.84 48.71
C LYS A 34 -12.22 -32.25 47.95
N LEU A 35 -11.20 -31.79 48.69
CA LEU A 35 -9.90 -31.38 48.15
C LEU A 35 -8.92 -32.55 48.21
N ASP A 36 -8.20 -32.79 47.11
CA ASP A 36 -7.03 -33.67 47.04
C ASP A 36 -5.75 -32.81 47.02
N PRO A 37 -4.81 -32.97 47.98
CA PRO A 37 -3.71 -32.03 48.20
C PRO A 37 -2.40 -32.51 47.54
N LYS A 38 -2.28 -32.50 46.21
CA LYS A 38 -0.96 -32.61 45.53
C LYS A 38 -0.91 -31.92 44.16
N ARG A 39 -0.66 -30.60 44.11
CA ARG A 39 0.22 -29.90 43.13
C ARG A 39 0.21 -28.36 43.30
N PRO A 40 1.35 -27.68 43.06
CA PRO A 40 1.45 -26.22 43.14
C PRO A 40 0.92 -25.50 41.88
N SER A 41 0.62 -24.22 42.08
CA SER A 41 -0.06 -23.23 41.23
C SER A 41 0.64 -22.83 39.92
N ASN A 42 -0.15 -22.71 38.84
CA ASN A 42 -0.27 -21.53 37.94
C ASN A 42 -0.53 -21.93 36.47
N SER A 43 -1.81 -22.13 36.12
CA SER A 43 -2.35 -21.87 34.78
C SER A 43 -3.87 -22.05 34.83
N ILE A 44 -4.63 -20.96 34.70
CA ILE A 44 -6.07 -21.04 34.39
C ILE A 44 -6.16 -21.17 32.87
N VAL A 45 -6.52 -22.37 32.40
CA VAL A 45 -6.90 -22.64 31.01
C VAL A 45 -8.42 -22.53 30.95
N TYR A 46 -8.94 -21.65 30.10
CA TYR A 46 -10.36 -21.68 29.71
C TYR A 46 -10.51 -22.66 28.55
N ASP A 47 -11.13 -23.80 28.82
CA ASP A 47 -11.50 -24.80 27.82
C ASP A 47 -12.94 -24.49 27.33
N ILE A 48 -13.07 -23.90 26.14
CA ILE A 48 -14.36 -23.79 25.45
C ILE A 48 -14.46 -24.96 24.47
N LYS A 49 -15.17 -26.02 24.88
CA LYS A 49 -15.57 -27.12 24.00
C LYS A 49 -16.74 -26.66 23.11
N ALA A 50 -16.48 -26.45 21.82
CA ALA A 50 -17.51 -26.42 20.80
C ALA A 50 -17.61 -27.81 20.15
N THR A 51 -18.71 -28.51 20.43
CA THR A 51 -19.04 -29.81 19.83
C THR A 51 -19.66 -29.57 18.46
N VAL A 52 -19.02 -29.99 17.38
CA VAL A 52 -19.61 -30.06 16.04
C VAL A 52 -19.86 -31.53 15.70
N SER A 53 -21.13 -31.86 15.47
CA SER A 53 -21.61 -33.15 15.01
C SER A 53 -21.40 -33.28 13.50
N THR A 54 -20.74 -34.34 13.07
CA THR A 54 -20.61 -34.74 11.67
C THR A 54 -21.48 -35.96 11.40
N GLN A 55 -22.28 -35.92 10.34
CA GLN A 55 -22.76 -37.13 9.63
C GLN A 55 -22.42 -37.02 8.14
N PRO A 56 -22.04 -38.14 7.47
CA PRO A 56 -21.67 -38.14 6.06
C PRO A 56 -22.87 -38.50 5.17
N SER A 57 -22.91 -37.94 3.96
CA SER A 57 -23.66 -38.53 2.85
C SER A 57 -22.83 -38.48 1.56
N SER A 58 -23.00 -39.54 0.78
CA SER A 58 -22.17 -39.99 -0.34
C SER A 58 -22.89 -39.85 -1.69
N PHE A 59 -22.09 -39.95 -2.77
CA PHE A 59 -22.44 -40.06 -4.22
C PHE A 59 -22.75 -38.73 -4.93
N GLN A 60 -22.37 -38.46 -6.19
CA GLN A 60 -21.85 -39.29 -7.29
C GLN A 60 -21.13 -38.41 -8.34
N SER A 61 -20.22 -39.03 -9.12
CA SER A 61 -19.47 -38.47 -10.25
C SER A 61 -20.32 -38.21 -11.50
N ILE A 62 -20.08 -37.12 -12.23
CA ILE A 62 -20.47 -36.94 -13.63
C ILE A 62 -19.26 -36.39 -14.42
N GLY A 63 -18.90 -37.06 -15.51
CA GLY A 63 -17.76 -36.75 -16.38
C GLY A 63 -18.01 -35.60 -17.36
N PRO A 64 -17.00 -35.24 -18.19
CA PRO A 64 -17.01 -34.01 -18.98
C PRO A 64 -17.56 -34.21 -20.39
N SER A 65 -18.11 -33.14 -20.98
CA SER A 65 -18.40 -33.04 -22.41
C SER A 65 -18.20 -31.58 -22.88
N PRO A 66 -17.75 -31.34 -24.13
CA PRO A 66 -16.99 -30.16 -24.53
C PRO A 66 -17.87 -29.09 -25.20
N VAL A 67 -17.44 -27.83 -25.18
CA VAL A 67 -17.97 -26.80 -26.09
C VAL A 67 -16.82 -25.98 -26.67
N GLU A 68 -16.90 -25.85 -27.99
CA GLU A 68 -15.94 -25.34 -28.95
C GLU A 68 -15.74 -23.82 -28.93
N GLN A 69 -14.62 -23.46 -29.56
CA GLN A 69 -14.15 -22.12 -29.88
C GLN A 69 -15.08 -21.37 -30.83
N HIS A 70 -15.33 -20.09 -30.53
CA HIS A 70 -15.52 -19.09 -31.57
C HIS A 70 -14.64 -17.86 -31.29
N MET A 71 -13.62 -17.69 -32.14
CA MET A 71 -12.90 -16.44 -32.32
C MET A 71 -13.78 -15.47 -33.08
N GLY A 72 -14.02 -14.29 -32.50
CA GLY A 72 -14.63 -13.14 -33.16
C GLY A 72 -13.87 -11.87 -32.77
N GLN A 73 -13.42 -11.14 -33.80
CA GLN A 73 -12.71 -9.86 -33.74
C GLN A 73 -13.54 -8.76 -33.04
N ASN A 74 -12.85 -7.70 -32.60
CA ASN A 74 -13.29 -6.46 -31.90
C ASN A 74 -12.98 -6.50 -30.39
N SER A 75 -12.21 -5.60 -29.76
CA SER A 75 -11.93 -4.19 -30.03
C SER A 75 -10.57 -3.79 -29.42
N THR A 76 -9.85 -2.90 -30.11
CA THR A 76 -8.53 -2.36 -29.74
C THR A 76 -8.60 -1.03 -28.96
N ASP A 77 -9.75 -0.72 -28.35
CA ASP A 77 -10.07 0.64 -27.84
C ASP A 77 -9.67 0.92 -26.38
N GLN A 78 -8.94 0.02 -25.70
CA GLN A 78 -8.66 0.15 -24.25
C GLN A 78 -7.22 0.48 -23.86
N PHE A 79 -6.26 0.60 -24.78
CA PHE A 79 -4.85 0.41 -24.43
C PHE A 79 -4.11 1.55 -23.67
N MET A 80 -4.56 2.81 -23.73
CA MET A 80 -3.98 3.89 -22.88
C MET A 80 -4.30 3.67 -21.40
N VAL A 81 -5.50 3.18 -21.14
CA VAL A 81 -6.03 2.89 -19.81
C VAL A 81 -5.30 1.68 -19.21
N VAL A 82 -4.71 0.76 -19.98
CA VAL A 82 -4.10 -0.46 -19.40
C VAL A 82 -2.62 -0.36 -18.99
N LEU A 83 -1.99 0.83 -19.02
CA LEU A 83 -0.66 1.02 -18.41
C LEU A 83 -0.69 1.83 -17.13
N VAL A 84 -1.77 2.61 -16.91
CA VAL A 84 -1.94 3.36 -15.67
C VAL A 84 -3.26 3.06 -14.97
N SER A 85 -4.25 2.42 -15.59
CA SER A 85 -5.56 2.11 -14.98
C SER A 85 -6.16 0.77 -15.43
N SER A 86 -5.64 -0.35 -14.91
CA SER A 86 -6.27 -1.67 -15.13
C SER A 86 -7.50 -1.87 -14.22
N SER A 87 -8.62 -1.19 -14.51
CA SER A 87 -9.93 -1.56 -13.94
C SER A 87 -10.66 -2.51 -14.90
N HIS A 88 -10.92 -3.73 -14.46
CA HIS A 88 -11.69 -4.71 -15.24
C HIS A 88 -13.20 -4.51 -14.97
N ARG A 89 -13.98 -4.27 -16.03
CA ARG A 89 -15.45 -4.35 -15.99
C ARG A 89 -15.89 -5.79 -15.71
N ALA A 90 -16.63 -6.01 -14.62
CA ALA A 90 -17.41 -7.22 -14.41
C ALA A 90 -18.86 -6.96 -14.86
N CYS A 91 -19.24 -7.49 -16.03
CA CYS A 91 -20.63 -7.58 -16.45
C CYS A 91 -21.20 -8.87 -15.86
N SER A 92 -22.14 -8.77 -14.91
CA SER A 92 -22.88 -9.92 -14.38
C SER A 92 -24.27 -9.94 -15.01
N LEU A 93 -24.55 -10.95 -15.83
CA LEU A 93 -25.89 -11.42 -16.13
C LEU A 93 -26.03 -12.75 -15.40
N ALA A 94 -26.87 -12.79 -14.36
CA ALA A 94 -27.26 -14.02 -13.67
C ALA A 94 -28.73 -14.33 -14.00
N PRO A 95 -29.10 -15.61 -14.17
CA PRO A 95 -30.47 -16.02 -14.52
C PRO A 95 -31.39 -15.98 -13.31
N GLU A 96 -32.66 -15.66 -13.56
CA GLU A 96 -33.74 -15.65 -12.57
C GLU A 96 -34.11 -17.08 -12.13
N THR A 97 -34.13 -17.34 -10.82
CA THR A 97 -34.92 -18.42 -10.19
C THR A 97 -35.42 -17.98 -8.82
N GLU A 98 -36.52 -18.63 -8.41
CA GLU A 98 -37.61 -18.16 -7.55
C GLU A 98 -37.32 -17.76 -6.09
N LYS A 99 -38.32 -17.03 -5.59
CA LYS A 99 -38.45 -16.31 -4.31
C LYS A 99 -38.45 -17.25 -3.10
N ASP A 100 -37.76 -16.83 -2.04
CA ASP A 100 -38.20 -17.08 -0.67
C ASP A 100 -38.06 -15.82 0.19
N ASN A 101 -39.16 -15.50 0.88
CA ASN A 101 -39.38 -14.31 1.70
C ASN A 101 -38.64 -14.40 3.04
N ILE A 102 -37.54 -13.64 3.21
CA ILE A 102 -36.98 -13.34 4.54
C ILE A 102 -36.59 -11.86 4.62
N ASN A 103 -37.26 -11.15 5.53
CA ASN A 103 -36.97 -9.82 6.10
C ASN A 103 -36.24 -8.77 5.26
N ASN A 104 -37.02 -7.77 4.86
CA ASN A 104 -36.64 -6.58 4.12
C ASN A 104 -35.85 -5.58 4.99
N SER A 105 -34.59 -5.89 5.32
CA SER A 105 -33.58 -4.86 5.59
C SER A 105 -32.83 -4.63 4.28
N LYS A 106 -32.97 -3.45 3.67
CA LYS A 106 -32.15 -3.04 2.51
C LYS A 106 -30.69 -3.37 2.83
N PRO A 107 -29.95 -4.09 1.96
CA PRO A 107 -28.52 -4.25 2.16
C PRO A 107 -27.92 -2.85 2.30
N GLN A 108 -27.18 -2.59 3.38
CA GLN A 108 -26.40 -1.36 3.46
C GLN A 108 -25.42 -1.37 2.30
N VAL A 109 -25.73 -0.62 1.24
CA VAL A 109 -24.83 -0.40 0.12
C VAL A 109 -23.67 0.41 0.69
N THR A 110 -22.52 -0.24 0.86
CA THR A 110 -21.31 0.45 1.27
C THR A 110 -20.97 1.53 0.25
N PRO A 111 -20.56 2.74 0.68
CA PRO A 111 -20.19 3.81 -0.24
C PRO A 111 -18.79 3.59 -0.86
N TYR A 112 -18.08 2.53 -0.43
CA TYR A 112 -16.73 2.19 -0.91
C TYR A 112 -16.79 1.33 -2.16
N GLN A 113 -15.83 1.55 -3.07
CA GLN A 113 -15.62 0.65 -4.19
C GLN A 113 -15.08 -0.67 -3.67
N LEU A 114 -15.95 -1.68 -3.59
CA LEU A 114 -15.55 -3.01 -3.15
C LEU A 114 -14.84 -3.75 -4.26
N TRP A 115 -13.56 -4.02 -4.05
CA TRP A 115 -12.86 -5.03 -4.82
C TRP A 115 -13.03 -6.40 -4.15
N THR A 116 -13.79 -7.29 -4.79
CA THR A 116 -13.90 -8.67 -4.32
C THR A 116 -12.77 -9.50 -4.91
N ARG A 117 -11.85 -9.94 -4.04
CA ARG A 117 -10.88 -10.98 -4.40
C ARG A 117 -11.68 -12.22 -4.79
N LYS A 118 -11.55 -12.70 -6.03
CA LYS A 118 -11.87 -14.10 -6.31
C LYS A 118 -10.93 -14.91 -5.42
N SER A 119 -11.46 -15.58 -4.42
CA SER A 119 -10.68 -16.41 -3.49
C SER A 119 -9.90 -17.43 -4.30
N SER A 120 -8.63 -17.16 -4.57
CA SER A 120 -7.69 -18.18 -5.02
C SER A 120 -7.20 -18.89 -3.76
N PRO A 121 -7.46 -20.19 -3.60
CA PRO A 121 -6.94 -20.99 -2.49
C PRO A 121 -5.43 -21.27 -2.64
N SER A 122 -4.70 -20.49 -3.45
CA SER A 122 -3.26 -20.65 -3.62
C SER A 122 -2.56 -20.25 -2.33
N HIS A 123 -2.37 -21.23 -1.46
CA HIS A 123 -1.43 -21.17 -0.35
C HIS A 123 -0.03 -20.89 -0.89
N VAL A 124 0.71 -20.01 -0.22
CA VAL A 124 2.13 -19.83 -0.49
C VAL A 124 2.82 -21.16 -0.18
N SER A 125 3.68 -21.64 -1.08
CA SER A 125 4.33 -22.94 -0.89
C SER A 125 5.26 -22.90 0.33
N GLU A 126 5.38 -24.02 1.05
CA GLU A 126 6.22 -24.07 2.24
C GLU A 126 7.70 -23.85 1.89
N GLU A 127 8.13 -24.21 0.67
CA GLU A 127 9.49 -23.92 0.19
C GLU A 127 9.75 -22.40 0.14
N LYS A 128 8.81 -21.62 -0.41
CA LYS A 128 8.91 -20.16 -0.43
C LYS A 128 8.93 -19.57 0.98
N LEU A 129 8.07 -20.09 1.86
CA LEU A 129 7.99 -19.64 3.25
C LEU A 129 9.27 -19.98 4.03
N ALA A 130 9.86 -21.15 3.78
CA ALA A 130 11.12 -21.57 4.39
C ALA A 130 12.28 -20.63 3.98
N VAL A 131 12.32 -20.18 2.71
CA VAL A 131 13.33 -19.20 2.25
C VAL A 131 13.22 -17.90 3.04
N VAL A 132 12.04 -17.27 3.09
CA VAL A 132 11.90 -15.97 3.77
C VAL A 132 12.06 -16.07 5.29
N ARG A 133 11.59 -17.15 5.93
CA ARG A 133 11.80 -17.40 7.36
C ARG A 133 13.28 -17.66 7.66
N GLY A 134 13.99 -18.35 6.77
CA GLY A 134 15.44 -18.58 6.88
C GLY A 134 16.29 -17.31 6.77
N MET A 135 15.70 -16.20 6.28
CA MET A 135 16.39 -14.92 6.11
C MET A 135 16.32 -13.99 7.35
N THR A 136 15.79 -14.43 8.49
CA THR A 136 15.67 -13.60 9.72
C THR A 136 17.00 -12.95 10.14
N SER A 137 18.08 -13.71 10.31
CA SER A 137 19.39 -13.15 10.67
C SER A 137 19.93 -12.18 9.61
N TRP A 138 19.74 -12.54 8.34
CA TRP A 138 20.14 -11.68 7.22
C TRP A 138 19.39 -10.35 7.23
N ALA A 139 18.08 -10.35 7.53
CA ALA A 139 17.26 -9.14 7.61
C ALA A 139 17.73 -8.22 8.75
N THR A 140 18.09 -8.78 9.90
CA THR A 140 18.68 -8.00 11.00
C THR A 140 19.95 -7.27 10.57
N GLU A 141 20.82 -7.95 9.82
CA GLU A 141 22.15 -7.43 9.45
C GLU A 141 22.14 -6.54 8.20
N ASN A 142 21.20 -6.76 7.26
CA ASN A 142 21.26 -6.16 5.92
C ASN A 142 20.03 -5.29 5.57
N LEU A 143 18.91 -5.52 6.23
CA LEU A 143 17.66 -4.78 6.01
C LEU A 143 17.48 -3.68 7.07
N LEU A 144 17.49 -4.03 8.36
CA LEU A 144 17.25 -3.08 9.44
C LEU A 144 18.19 -1.86 9.44
N PRO A 145 19.49 -1.96 9.08
CA PRO A 145 20.37 -0.80 9.03
C PRO A 145 20.02 0.23 7.95
N LEU A 146 19.09 -0.06 7.05
CA LEU A 146 18.59 0.88 6.04
C LEU A 146 17.53 1.84 6.60
N LEU A 147 16.94 1.52 7.75
CA LEU A 147 16.12 2.46 8.52
C LEU A 147 17.03 3.53 9.13
N LYS A 148 16.61 4.79 9.03
CA LYS A 148 17.29 5.88 9.72
C LYS A 148 16.86 5.87 11.19
N PRO A 149 17.80 6.02 12.14
CA PRO A 149 17.44 6.28 13.53
C PRO A 149 16.58 7.55 13.61
N VAL A 150 15.50 7.51 14.41
CA VAL A 150 14.53 8.62 14.52
C VAL A 150 15.20 9.97 14.81
N GLU A 151 16.21 9.98 15.70
CA GLU A 151 16.99 11.18 16.05
C GLU A 151 17.80 11.79 14.89
N LYS A 152 17.91 11.08 13.77
CA LYS A 152 18.58 11.52 12.53
C LYS A 152 17.59 11.68 11.37
N CYS A 153 16.30 11.40 11.58
CA CYS A 153 15.27 11.61 10.59
C CYS A 153 14.89 13.09 10.55
N TRP A 154 14.64 13.58 9.34
CA TRP A 154 13.92 14.84 9.18
C TRP A 154 12.49 14.69 9.68
N GLN A 155 11.91 15.77 10.16
CA GLN A 155 10.51 15.84 10.58
C GLN A 155 9.74 16.86 9.74
N PRO A 156 8.41 16.69 9.53
CA PRO A 156 7.61 17.65 8.78
C PRO A 156 7.80 19.10 9.23
N GLN A 157 7.97 19.33 10.53
CA GLN A 157 8.16 20.66 11.09
C GLN A 157 9.45 21.36 10.63
N ASP A 158 10.47 20.62 10.17
CA ASP A 158 11.72 21.19 9.63
C ASP A 158 11.47 22.00 8.34
N TYR A 159 10.37 21.73 7.64
CA TYR A 159 10.04 22.33 6.34
C TYR A 159 8.78 23.20 6.35
N LEU A 160 8.08 23.26 7.47
CA LEU A 160 6.82 23.99 7.62
C LEU A 160 7.01 25.24 8.50
N PRO A 161 6.19 26.29 8.31
CA PRO A 161 6.14 27.42 9.22
C PRO A 161 5.97 26.98 10.68
N SER A 162 6.71 27.61 11.59
CA SER A 162 6.67 27.23 13.01
C SER A 162 5.57 27.98 13.76
N PHE A 163 4.56 27.27 14.26
CA PHE A 163 3.41 27.89 14.94
C PHE A 163 3.79 28.65 16.22
N SER A 164 4.85 28.23 16.91
CA SER A 164 5.36 28.92 18.11
C SER A 164 6.23 30.14 17.79
N SER A 165 6.55 30.39 16.52
CA SER A 165 7.36 31.53 16.11
C SER A 165 6.52 32.81 16.05
N PRO A 166 7.03 33.96 16.53
CA PRO A 166 6.36 35.24 16.32
C PRO A 166 6.23 35.63 14.83
N THR A 167 7.06 35.03 13.96
CA THR A 167 7.03 35.24 12.50
C THR A 167 6.12 34.27 11.75
N PHE A 168 5.38 33.39 12.46
CA PHE A 168 4.52 32.37 11.85
C PHE A 168 3.62 32.92 10.74
N SER A 169 2.92 34.04 11.01
CA SER A 169 1.99 34.64 10.04
C SER A 169 2.70 35.10 8.76
N ASP A 170 3.92 35.62 8.88
CA ASP A 170 4.71 36.07 7.74
C ASP A 170 5.29 34.88 6.95
N GLU A 171 5.69 33.81 7.64
CA GLU A 171 6.14 32.56 7.02
C GLU A 171 5.02 31.88 6.22
N VAL A 172 3.79 31.85 6.75
CA VAL A 172 2.61 31.36 6.02
C VAL A 172 2.32 32.23 4.80
N ARG A 173 2.35 33.56 4.95
CA ARG A 173 2.15 34.48 3.80
C ARG A 173 3.22 34.26 2.72
N ALA A 174 4.48 34.08 3.11
CA ALA A 174 5.56 33.79 2.18
C ALA A 174 5.37 32.44 1.47
N LEU A 175 4.84 31.42 2.16
CA LEU A 175 4.45 30.14 1.54
C LEU A 175 3.37 30.37 0.48
N GLN A 176 2.29 31.07 0.83
CA GLN A 176 1.17 31.33 -0.09
C GLN A 176 1.59 32.16 -1.32
N GLN A 177 2.54 33.09 -1.14
CA GLN A 177 3.11 33.86 -2.25
C GLN A 177 3.86 32.98 -3.25
N ARG A 178 4.62 31.98 -2.77
CA ARG A 178 5.31 31.04 -3.67
C ARG A 178 4.33 30.10 -4.35
N THR A 179 3.36 29.57 -3.60
CA THR A 179 2.35 28.65 -4.15
C THR A 179 1.44 29.32 -5.17
N ALA A 180 1.29 30.65 -5.16
CA ALA A 180 0.56 31.41 -6.18
C ALA A 180 1.03 31.12 -7.62
N ASN A 181 2.33 30.81 -7.79
CA ASN A 181 2.91 30.51 -9.11
C ASN A 181 2.76 29.05 -9.54
N LEU A 182 2.27 28.16 -8.67
CA LEU A 182 2.06 26.76 -9.02
C LEU A 182 0.83 26.62 -9.94
N PRO A 183 0.97 25.99 -11.12
CA PRO A 183 -0.16 25.69 -12.00
C PRO A 183 -1.13 24.70 -11.35
N ASP A 184 -2.42 24.82 -11.66
CA ASP A 184 -3.43 23.92 -11.09
C ASP A 184 -3.22 22.46 -11.56
N ASP A 185 -2.72 22.25 -12.79
CA ASP A 185 -2.29 20.93 -13.28
C ASP A 185 -1.26 20.28 -12.36
N TYR A 186 -0.28 21.05 -11.87
CA TYR A 186 0.76 20.58 -10.95
C TYR A 186 0.18 20.27 -9.57
N LEU A 187 -0.75 21.11 -9.09
CA LEU A 187 -1.45 20.87 -7.82
C LEU A 187 -2.27 19.59 -7.86
N VAL A 188 -2.93 19.25 -8.98
CA VAL A 188 -3.61 17.96 -9.14
C VAL A 188 -2.64 16.79 -8.97
N CYS A 189 -1.43 16.88 -9.55
CA CYS A 189 -0.41 15.84 -9.36
C CYS A 189 0.03 15.72 -7.90
N LEU A 190 0.39 16.85 -7.28
CA LEU A 190 0.85 16.88 -5.89
C LEU A 190 -0.22 16.39 -4.90
N VAL A 191 -1.49 16.69 -5.17
CA VAL A 191 -2.62 16.18 -4.38
C VAL A 191 -2.77 14.67 -4.56
N GLY A 192 -2.65 14.14 -5.77
CA GLY A 192 -2.71 12.69 -6.00
C GLY A 192 -1.58 11.93 -5.30
N ASP A 193 -0.36 12.48 -5.31
CA ASP A 193 0.77 11.95 -4.54
C ASP A 193 0.42 11.98 -3.03
N MET A 194 -0.03 13.11 -2.49
CA MET A 194 -0.39 13.24 -1.07
C MET A 194 -1.51 12.28 -0.63
N ILE A 195 -2.57 12.14 -1.42
CA ILE A 195 -3.67 11.19 -1.12
C ILE A 195 -3.15 9.76 -1.08
N THR A 196 -2.20 9.44 -1.98
CA THR A 196 -1.53 8.14 -2.00
C THR A 196 -0.73 7.94 -0.71
N GLU A 197 0.04 8.93 -0.25
CA GLU A 197 0.78 8.83 1.03
C GLU A 197 -0.15 8.65 2.24
N GLU A 198 -1.26 9.38 2.29
CA GLU A 198 -2.20 9.34 3.43
C GLU A 198 -2.94 7.98 3.55
N ALA A 199 -2.99 7.19 2.49
CA ALA A 199 -3.55 5.83 2.52
C ALA A 199 -2.62 4.78 3.15
N LEU A 200 -1.56 5.22 3.84
CA LEU A 200 -0.59 4.39 4.57
C LEU A 200 -1.18 3.24 5.41
N PRO A 201 -2.33 3.38 6.13
CA PRO A 201 -2.90 2.25 6.87
C PRO A 201 -3.18 1.03 5.98
N THR A 202 -3.58 1.26 4.73
CA THR A 202 -3.80 0.22 3.73
C THR A 202 -2.48 -0.48 3.37
N TYR A 203 -1.39 0.25 3.25
CA TYR A 203 -0.09 -0.31 2.85
C TYR A 203 0.56 -1.12 3.97
N GLN A 204 0.52 -0.61 5.21
CA GLN A 204 0.94 -1.37 6.38
C GLN A 204 0.12 -2.67 6.50
N THR A 205 -1.19 -2.60 6.27
CA THR A 205 -2.07 -3.79 6.26
C THR A 205 -1.67 -4.77 5.17
N MET A 206 -1.40 -4.27 3.95
CA MET A 206 -0.97 -5.07 2.81
C MET A 206 0.35 -5.79 3.09
N LEU A 207 1.37 -5.11 3.61
CA LEU A 207 2.62 -5.74 4.02
C LEU A 207 2.40 -6.81 5.11
N ASN A 208 1.48 -6.57 6.05
CA ASN A 208 1.09 -7.54 7.07
C ASN A 208 0.28 -8.74 6.54
N THR A 209 -0.11 -8.75 5.26
CA THR A 209 -0.66 -9.95 4.62
C THR A 209 0.41 -10.91 4.13
N PHE A 210 1.68 -10.49 4.05
CA PHE A 210 2.74 -11.32 3.49
C PHE A 210 3.02 -12.51 4.42
N GLU A 211 2.76 -13.71 3.91
CA GLU A 211 2.98 -14.92 4.70
C GLU A 211 4.47 -15.10 4.99
N GLY A 212 4.79 -15.52 6.21
CA GLY A 212 6.18 -15.72 6.67
C GLY A 212 6.89 -14.46 7.19
N VAL A 213 6.42 -13.25 6.87
CA VAL A 213 7.09 -11.99 7.28
C VAL A 213 6.18 -10.96 7.97
N ARG A 214 4.89 -11.25 8.14
CA ARG A 214 3.93 -10.38 8.86
C ARG A 214 4.26 -10.15 10.33
N ASP A 215 3.81 -9.02 10.88
CA ASP A 215 3.82 -8.78 12.32
C ASP A 215 2.67 -9.52 13.01
N SER A 216 2.98 -10.63 13.68
CA SER A 216 1.97 -11.50 14.32
C SER A 216 1.38 -10.94 15.61
N THR A 217 2.00 -9.94 16.24
CA THR A 217 1.58 -9.44 17.56
C THR A 217 1.46 -7.92 17.61
N VAL A 218 1.53 -7.24 16.46
CA VAL A 218 1.62 -5.78 16.31
C VAL A 218 2.79 -5.11 17.06
N CYS A 219 3.69 -5.92 17.60
CA CYS A 219 4.87 -5.52 18.37
C CYS A 219 5.95 -6.61 18.32
N SER A 220 5.91 -7.51 17.34
CA SER A 220 6.86 -8.62 17.26
C SER A 220 8.30 -8.10 17.15
N PRO A 221 9.26 -8.71 17.89
CA PRO A 221 10.67 -8.34 17.80
C PRO A 221 11.34 -8.86 16.53
N GLU A 222 10.66 -9.69 15.73
CA GLU A 222 11.20 -10.22 14.48
C GLU A 222 11.61 -9.08 13.54
N PRO A 223 12.76 -9.19 12.85
CA PRO A 223 13.30 -8.11 12.02
C PRO A 223 12.36 -7.70 10.89
N TRP A 224 11.56 -8.63 10.35
CA TRP A 224 10.54 -8.30 9.36
C TRP A 224 9.45 -7.37 9.92
N ALA A 225 8.98 -7.64 11.14
CA ALA A 225 8.00 -6.83 11.83
C ALA A 225 8.59 -5.48 12.27
N VAL A 226 9.85 -5.47 12.72
CA VAL A 226 10.58 -4.23 13.04
C VAL A 226 10.76 -3.37 11.78
N TRP A 227 11.14 -3.96 10.65
CA TRP A 227 11.22 -3.28 9.36
C TRP A 227 9.87 -2.68 8.99
N LEU A 228 8.80 -3.47 9.00
CA LEU A 228 7.46 -3.02 8.64
C LEU A 228 7.02 -1.81 9.46
N ARG A 229 7.18 -1.85 10.79
CA ARG A 229 6.83 -0.72 11.66
C ARG A 229 7.76 0.48 11.46
N GLY A 230 9.05 0.24 11.26
CA GLY A 230 10.05 1.28 11.00
C GLY A 230 9.80 2.00 9.67
N TRP A 231 9.58 1.26 8.59
CA TRP A 231 9.16 1.78 7.29
C TRP A 231 7.87 2.59 7.43
N THR A 232 6.82 2.03 8.05
CA THR A 232 5.55 2.75 8.24
C THR A 232 5.76 4.07 9.03
N SER A 233 6.66 4.07 10.02
CA SER A 233 6.99 5.29 10.76
C SER A 233 7.78 6.31 9.94
N GLU A 234 8.54 5.88 8.94
CA GLU A 234 9.21 6.79 8.01
C GLU A 234 8.20 7.37 7.01
N GLU A 235 7.33 6.54 6.43
CA GLU A 235 6.26 6.91 5.47
C GLU A 235 5.24 7.90 6.03
N SER A 236 4.86 7.75 7.31
CA SER A 236 3.83 8.61 7.92
C SER A 236 4.16 10.10 7.81
N ARG A 237 5.45 10.44 7.79
CA ARG A 237 5.93 11.82 7.67
C ARG A 237 5.69 12.42 6.28
N HIS A 238 5.58 11.60 5.23
CA HIS A 238 5.39 12.07 3.86
C HIS A 238 4.00 12.69 3.69
N GLY A 239 2.95 11.92 4.02
CA GLY A 239 1.57 12.39 4.05
C GLY A 239 1.42 13.59 4.98
N ASP A 240 1.97 13.52 6.19
CA ASP A 240 1.93 14.60 7.17
C ASP A 240 2.48 15.94 6.66
N LEU A 241 3.59 15.89 5.92
CA LEU A 241 4.26 17.08 5.39
C LEU A 241 3.50 17.64 4.18
N LEU A 242 3.12 16.79 3.23
CA LEU A 242 2.37 17.21 2.04
C LEU A 242 0.99 17.76 2.41
N ASN A 243 0.29 17.11 3.35
CA ASN A 243 -1.00 17.57 3.85
C ASN A 243 -0.93 18.99 4.39
N LYS A 244 -0.04 19.24 5.36
CA LYS A 244 0.11 20.55 6.00
C LYS A 244 0.58 21.61 5.01
N TYR A 245 1.46 21.25 4.07
CA TYR A 245 1.88 22.17 3.01
C TYR A 245 0.71 22.56 2.10
N LEU A 246 -0.08 21.59 1.61
CA LEU A 246 -1.27 21.83 0.79
C LEU A 246 -2.35 22.62 1.54
N TYR A 247 -2.59 22.29 2.81
CA TYR A 247 -3.49 23.03 3.69
C TYR A 247 -3.09 24.51 3.82
N LEU A 248 -1.82 24.79 4.14
CA LEU A 248 -1.31 26.16 4.28
C LEU A 248 -1.26 26.91 2.95
N SER A 249 -1.16 26.20 1.82
CA SER A 249 -1.11 26.81 0.49
C SER A 249 -2.36 27.62 0.15
N GLY A 250 -3.53 27.21 0.67
CA GLY A 250 -4.84 27.78 0.31
C GLY A 250 -5.23 27.59 -1.16
N ARG A 251 -4.55 26.70 -1.90
CA ARG A 251 -4.71 26.53 -3.35
C ARG A 251 -5.59 25.34 -3.76
N VAL A 252 -5.98 24.51 -2.80
CA VAL A 252 -6.73 23.26 -3.02
C VAL A 252 -7.92 23.15 -2.07
N ASP A 253 -8.93 22.36 -2.46
CA ASP A 253 -10.10 22.05 -1.63
C ASP A 253 -9.79 20.88 -0.69
N MET A 254 -9.31 21.22 0.51
CA MET A 254 -8.94 20.21 1.51
C MET A 254 -10.12 19.31 1.90
N ARG A 255 -11.36 19.80 1.88
CA ARG A 255 -12.53 18.98 2.20
C ARG A 255 -12.73 17.87 1.16
N MET A 256 -12.53 18.18 -0.11
CA MET A 256 -12.64 17.18 -1.17
C MET A 256 -11.47 16.19 -1.14
N ILE A 257 -10.27 16.66 -0.80
CA ILE A 257 -9.10 15.80 -0.60
C ILE A 257 -9.33 14.83 0.57
N GLU A 258 -9.75 15.32 1.74
CA GLU A 258 -10.04 14.52 2.93
C GLU A 258 -11.11 13.44 2.66
N LYS A 259 -12.20 13.81 1.94
CA LYS A 259 -13.21 12.83 1.49
C LYS A 259 -12.60 11.78 0.58
N THR A 260 -11.75 12.18 -0.37
CA THR A 260 -11.11 11.26 -1.31
C THR A 260 -10.21 10.26 -0.57
N THR A 261 -9.39 10.74 0.38
CA THR A 261 -8.56 9.90 1.24
C THR A 261 -9.41 8.93 2.07
N GLN A 262 -10.52 9.39 2.63
CA GLN A 262 -11.44 8.54 3.38
C GLN A 262 -12.06 7.43 2.51
N TYR A 263 -12.47 7.77 1.28
CA TYR A 263 -12.95 6.77 0.31
C TYR A 263 -11.87 5.77 -0.05
N LEU A 264 -10.63 6.23 -0.30
CA LEU A 264 -9.52 5.38 -0.69
C LEU A 264 -9.16 4.39 0.42
N ILE A 265 -9.00 4.86 1.67
CA ILE A 265 -8.72 3.99 2.82
C ILE A 265 -9.85 2.96 3.01
N GLY A 266 -11.11 3.39 2.92
CA GLY A 266 -12.27 2.51 3.06
C GLY A 266 -12.42 1.50 1.90
N SER A 267 -11.94 1.84 0.71
CA SER A 267 -11.92 0.94 -0.46
C SER A 267 -10.73 -0.02 -0.43
N GLY A 268 -9.62 0.38 0.20
CA GLY A 268 -8.38 -0.37 0.24
C GLY A 268 -7.71 -0.44 -1.14
N MET A 269 -7.02 -1.55 -1.41
CA MET A 269 -6.34 -1.78 -2.69
C MET A 269 -6.27 -3.27 -3.04
N ALA A 270 -5.97 -3.56 -4.31
CA ALA A 270 -5.92 -4.90 -4.87
C ALA A 270 -4.63 -5.11 -5.67
N PRO A 271 -3.47 -5.31 -5.02
CA PRO A 271 -2.18 -5.41 -5.70
C PRO A 271 -1.97 -6.77 -6.40
N GLN A 272 -2.91 -7.71 -6.28
CA GLN A 272 -2.87 -9.05 -6.91
C GLN A 272 -1.66 -9.92 -6.53
N ILE A 273 -1.04 -9.64 -5.37
CA ILE A 273 0.14 -10.36 -4.84
C ILE A 273 -0.19 -11.71 -4.16
N ASN A 274 -1.46 -11.95 -3.84
CA ASN A 274 -1.96 -13.19 -3.23
C ASN A 274 -1.30 -13.60 -1.90
N ASN A 275 -0.91 -12.64 -1.06
CA ASN A 275 -0.20 -12.86 0.20
C ASN A 275 1.22 -13.47 0.04
N ASP A 276 1.68 -13.70 -1.20
CA ASP A 276 2.99 -14.25 -1.51
C ASP A 276 4.07 -13.19 -1.26
N PRO A 277 5.02 -13.40 -0.34
CA PRO A 277 6.08 -12.43 -0.06
C PRO A 277 6.97 -12.17 -1.28
N TYR A 278 7.13 -13.11 -2.22
CA TYR A 278 7.92 -12.89 -3.44
C TYR A 278 7.26 -11.83 -4.31
N ASN A 279 5.97 -12.03 -4.60
CA ASN A 279 5.14 -11.07 -5.34
C ASN A 279 5.07 -9.72 -4.60
N GLY A 280 4.95 -9.77 -3.27
CA GLY A 280 4.96 -8.59 -2.40
C GLY A 280 6.24 -7.77 -2.52
N PHE A 281 7.42 -8.39 -2.41
CA PHE A 281 8.70 -7.69 -2.50
C PHE A 281 9.03 -7.21 -3.92
N ILE A 282 8.56 -7.89 -4.96
CA ILE A 282 8.63 -7.38 -6.34
C ILE A 282 7.73 -6.14 -6.48
N TYR A 283 6.51 -6.21 -5.95
CA TYR A 283 5.56 -5.09 -5.98
C TYR A 283 6.12 -3.87 -5.26
N THR A 284 6.62 -4.02 -4.03
CA THR A 284 7.18 -2.89 -3.26
C THR A 284 8.43 -2.34 -3.91
N SER A 285 9.35 -3.17 -4.41
CA SER A 285 10.54 -2.71 -5.15
C SER A 285 10.18 -1.85 -6.36
N PHE A 286 9.08 -2.19 -7.05
CA PHE A 286 8.59 -1.42 -8.18
C PHE A 286 7.95 -0.10 -7.73
N GLN A 287 7.07 -0.15 -6.73
CA GLN A 287 6.32 1.02 -6.27
C GLN A 287 7.22 2.08 -5.65
N GLU A 288 8.17 1.69 -4.81
CA GLU A 288 9.14 2.59 -4.17
C GLU A 288 10.00 3.33 -5.21
N ARG A 289 10.28 2.66 -6.34
CA ARG A 289 10.94 3.33 -7.45
C ARG A 289 10.01 4.28 -8.21
N ALA A 290 8.73 3.94 -8.32
CA ALA A 290 7.73 4.79 -8.95
C ALA A 290 7.49 6.07 -8.14
N THR A 291 7.33 5.97 -6.82
CA THR A 291 7.19 7.11 -5.89
C THR A 291 8.47 7.95 -5.88
N TYR A 292 9.66 7.32 -5.86
CA TYR A 292 10.93 8.04 -6.04
C TYR A 292 10.91 8.92 -7.30
N ILE A 293 10.53 8.36 -8.45
CA ILE A 293 10.48 9.11 -9.72
C ILE A 293 9.42 10.22 -9.65
N SER A 294 8.22 9.93 -9.15
CA SER A 294 7.13 10.92 -9.02
C SER A 294 7.58 12.12 -8.19
N HIS A 295 8.11 11.88 -6.98
CA HIS A 295 8.58 12.92 -6.07
C HIS A 295 9.82 13.67 -6.60
N ASP A 296 10.72 12.99 -7.32
CA ASP A 296 11.88 13.63 -7.94
C ASP A 296 11.47 14.61 -9.06
N ASN A 297 10.48 14.21 -9.87
CA ASN A 297 9.93 15.02 -10.94
C ASN A 297 9.08 16.18 -10.40
N THR A 298 8.20 15.95 -9.42
CA THR A 298 7.44 17.04 -8.78
C THR A 298 8.36 18.04 -8.10
N ALA A 299 9.45 17.60 -7.47
CA ALA A 299 10.47 18.51 -6.95
C ALA A 299 11.10 19.39 -8.05
N THR A 300 11.42 18.79 -9.20
CA THR A 300 11.99 19.49 -10.34
C THR A 300 11.02 20.56 -10.87
N HIS A 301 9.74 20.22 -11.00
CA HIS A 301 8.70 21.15 -11.41
C HIS A 301 8.45 22.26 -10.38
N ALA A 302 8.37 21.94 -9.09
CA ALA A 302 8.23 22.94 -8.02
C ALA A 302 9.32 24.02 -8.11
N LYS A 303 10.56 23.59 -8.35
CA LYS A 303 11.70 24.50 -8.54
C LYS A 303 11.55 25.36 -9.79
N GLN A 304 11.11 24.78 -10.91
CA GLN A 304 10.85 25.51 -12.15
C GLN A 304 9.73 26.56 -12.00
N PHE A 305 8.72 26.27 -11.19
CA PHE A 305 7.62 27.20 -10.88
C PHE A 305 7.97 28.19 -9.76
N GLY A 306 9.20 28.15 -9.23
CA GLY A 306 9.71 29.14 -8.28
C GLY A 306 9.46 28.84 -6.79
N ASP A 307 8.97 27.64 -6.44
CA ASP A 307 8.93 27.21 -5.03
C ASP A 307 10.06 26.24 -4.71
N SER A 308 11.22 26.82 -4.37
CA SER A 308 12.39 26.04 -3.95
C SER A 308 12.19 25.31 -2.62
N LYS A 309 11.28 25.76 -1.75
CA LYS A 309 11.01 25.06 -0.49
C LYS A 309 10.21 23.78 -0.74
N LEU A 310 9.20 23.85 -1.61
CA LEU A 310 8.47 22.66 -2.05
C LEU A 310 9.37 21.69 -2.80
N ALA A 311 10.29 22.18 -3.64
CA ALA A 311 11.28 21.33 -4.29
C ALA A 311 12.12 20.54 -3.27
N THR A 312 12.54 21.18 -2.17
CA THR A 312 13.24 20.50 -1.09
C THR A 312 12.35 19.46 -0.41
N ILE A 313 11.08 19.79 -0.11
CA ILE A 313 10.12 18.86 0.50
C ILE A 313 10.02 17.58 -0.34
N CYS A 314 9.71 17.71 -1.63
CA CYS A 314 9.58 16.56 -2.54
C CYS A 314 10.89 15.78 -2.67
N LYS A 315 12.07 16.44 -2.71
CA LYS A 315 13.38 15.74 -2.71
C LYS A 315 13.66 14.96 -1.43
N MET A 316 13.21 15.45 -0.28
CA MET A 316 13.42 14.77 1.00
C MET A 316 12.58 13.49 1.10
N ILE A 317 11.35 13.54 0.60
CA ILE A 317 10.49 12.35 0.45
C ILE A 317 11.16 11.38 -0.54
N ALA A 318 11.50 11.84 -1.76
CA ALA A 318 12.20 11.02 -2.76
C ALA A 318 13.48 10.32 -2.22
N ALA A 319 14.22 10.98 -1.32
CA ALA A 319 15.42 10.40 -0.70
C ALA A 319 15.11 9.26 0.27
N ASP A 320 13.92 9.26 0.89
CA ASP A 320 13.44 8.15 1.71
C ASP A 320 12.95 7.00 0.81
N GLU A 321 12.11 7.29 -0.21
CA GLU A 321 11.71 6.30 -1.24
C GLU A 321 12.92 5.55 -1.81
N LYS A 322 14.00 6.28 -2.10
CA LYS A 322 15.20 5.68 -2.68
C LYS A 322 15.85 4.66 -1.73
N ARG A 323 15.83 4.91 -0.42
CA ARG A 323 16.35 3.95 0.58
C ARG A 323 15.44 2.74 0.70
N HIS A 324 14.13 2.93 0.66
CA HIS A 324 13.16 1.84 0.70
C HIS A 324 13.24 0.98 -0.57
N GLU A 325 13.39 1.58 -1.75
CA GLU A 325 13.71 0.88 -3.00
C GLU A 325 14.96 0.00 -2.82
N ILE A 326 16.05 0.56 -2.27
CA ILE A 326 17.29 -0.20 -2.00
C ILE A 326 17.02 -1.37 -1.05
N ALA A 327 16.21 -1.16 -0.02
CA ALA A 327 15.87 -2.20 0.95
C ALA A 327 15.11 -3.36 0.30
N TYR A 328 14.01 -3.07 -0.38
CA TYR A 328 13.19 -4.11 -1.01
C TYR A 328 13.90 -4.81 -2.17
N THR A 329 14.68 -4.07 -2.98
CA THR A 329 15.47 -4.69 -4.05
C THR A 329 16.59 -5.58 -3.50
N ARG A 330 17.18 -5.26 -2.35
CA ARG A 330 18.14 -6.15 -1.64
C ARG A 330 17.47 -7.41 -1.11
N VAL A 331 16.29 -7.29 -0.52
CA VAL A 331 15.50 -8.46 -0.08
C VAL A 331 15.26 -9.39 -1.27
N MET A 332 14.75 -8.85 -2.38
CA MET A 332 14.48 -9.66 -3.57
C MET A 332 15.76 -10.22 -4.21
N SER A 333 16.87 -9.48 -4.19
CA SER A 333 18.18 -9.99 -4.65
C SER A 333 18.61 -11.22 -3.85
N ARG A 334 18.43 -11.18 -2.52
CA ARG A 334 18.74 -12.32 -1.66
C ARG A 334 17.81 -13.50 -1.90
N ILE A 335 16.53 -13.25 -2.17
CA ILE A 335 15.58 -14.30 -2.55
C ILE A 335 15.97 -14.92 -3.90
N PHE A 336 16.40 -14.14 -4.89
CA PHE A 336 16.94 -14.65 -6.17
C PHE A 336 18.16 -15.54 -5.99
N GLU A 337 19.03 -15.27 -5.02
CA GLU A 337 20.18 -16.14 -4.71
C GLU A 337 19.76 -17.49 -4.11
N LEU A 338 18.69 -17.51 -3.31
CA LEU A 338 18.24 -18.68 -2.55
C LEU A 338 17.24 -19.55 -3.34
N ASP A 339 16.38 -18.92 -4.12
CA ASP A 339 15.40 -19.57 -4.99
C ASP A 339 15.29 -18.84 -6.34
N PRO A 340 16.26 -19.03 -7.25
CA PRO A 340 16.27 -18.34 -8.55
C PRO A 340 15.02 -18.64 -9.40
N SER A 341 14.55 -19.88 -9.38
CA SER A 341 13.43 -20.31 -10.23
C SER A 341 12.09 -19.81 -9.70
N GLY A 342 11.81 -19.95 -8.40
CA GLY A 342 10.57 -19.41 -7.82
C GLY A 342 10.52 -17.88 -7.87
N SER A 343 11.67 -17.21 -7.74
CA SER A 343 11.81 -15.77 -7.94
C SER A 343 11.46 -15.33 -9.36
N MET A 344 11.96 -16.05 -10.39
CA MET A 344 11.61 -15.70 -11.77
C MET A 344 10.14 -15.91 -12.09
N LEU A 345 9.53 -16.98 -11.58
CA LEU A 345 8.10 -17.21 -11.77
C LEU A 345 7.25 -16.13 -11.10
N ALA A 346 7.63 -15.68 -9.90
CA ALA A 346 6.97 -14.56 -9.22
C ALA A 346 7.12 -13.25 -10.01
N PHE A 347 8.32 -12.98 -10.56
CA PHE A 347 8.55 -11.77 -11.34
C PHE A 347 7.73 -11.78 -12.63
N GLU A 348 7.67 -12.91 -13.33
CA GLU A 348 6.82 -13.09 -14.51
C GLU A 348 5.33 -12.89 -14.18
N ASP A 349 4.85 -13.48 -13.08
CA ASP A 349 3.45 -13.36 -12.62
C ASP A 349 3.06 -11.90 -12.38
N MET A 350 3.87 -11.15 -11.64
CA MET A 350 3.64 -9.73 -11.37
C MET A 350 3.67 -8.89 -12.65
N MET A 351 4.58 -9.19 -13.58
CA MET A 351 4.66 -8.49 -14.86
C MET A 351 3.47 -8.81 -15.79
N LYS A 352 2.94 -10.04 -15.76
CA LYS A 352 1.72 -10.44 -16.50
C LYS A 352 0.48 -9.74 -15.96
N LYS A 353 0.35 -9.65 -14.64
CA LYS A 353 -0.75 -8.96 -13.95
C LYS A 353 -0.70 -7.43 -14.10
N LYS A 354 0.48 -6.92 -14.43
CA LYS A 354 0.85 -5.51 -14.37
C LYS A 354 0.86 -4.99 -12.93
N ILE A 355 1.79 -4.10 -12.67
CA ILE A 355 1.90 -3.46 -11.35
C ILE A 355 0.79 -2.40 -11.23
N THR A 356 -0.26 -2.74 -10.49
CA THR A 356 -1.38 -1.84 -10.18
C THR A 356 -0.90 -0.74 -9.23
N MET A 357 -1.25 0.52 -9.49
CA MET A 357 -0.97 1.61 -8.56
C MET A 357 -1.80 1.48 -7.28
N PRO A 358 -1.25 1.78 -6.10
CA PRO A 358 -1.95 1.62 -4.83
C PRO A 358 -3.27 2.40 -4.79
N ALA A 359 -3.25 3.67 -5.22
CA ALA A 359 -4.42 4.56 -5.25
C ALA A 359 -5.37 4.36 -6.46
N HIS A 360 -5.34 3.20 -7.15
CA HIS A 360 -6.16 2.98 -8.35
C HIS A 360 -7.69 3.01 -8.12
N LEU A 361 -8.15 2.91 -6.87
CA LEU A 361 -9.58 3.01 -6.47
C LEU A 361 -9.95 4.40 -5.92
N MET A 362 -9.13 5.41 -6.21
CA MET A 362 -9.36 6.78 -5.76
C MET A 362 -10.68 7.33 -6.33
N PHE A 363 -11.49 7.90 -5.43
CA PHE A 363 -12.83 8.41 -5.72
C PHE A 363 -13.15 9.59 -4.78
N ASP A 364 -13.67 10.69 -5.32
CA ASP A 364 -13.95 11.92 -4.55
C ASP A 364 -15.43 12.07 -4.11
N GLY A 365 -16.28 11.15 -4.56
CA GLY A 365 -17.73 11.20 -4.37
C GLY A 365 -18.52 11.52 -5.64
N ASP A 366 -17.85 11.85 -6.75
CA ASP A 366 -18.49 12.18 -8.02
C ASP A 366 -17.80 11.53 -9.24
N ASP A 367 -16.47 11.66 -9.37
CA ASP A 367 -15.75 11.15 -10.54
C ASP A 367 -15.31 9.68 -10.36
N GLU A 368 -16.08 8.75 -10.94
CA GLU A 368 -15.76 7.31 -10.95
C GLU A 368 -14.44 6.97 -11.66
N LYS A 369 -13.89 7.91 -12.45
CA LYS A 369 -12.64 7.75 -13.20
C LYS A 369 -11.53 8.68 -12.71
N LEU A 370 -11.65 9.17 -11.48
CA LEU A 370 -10.72 10.14 -10.91
C LEU A 370 -9.26 9.73 -11.04
N PHE A 371 -8.94 8.46 -10.76
CA PHE A 371 -7.59 7.94 -10.95
C PHE A 371 -7.13 7.95 -12.41
N GLU A 372 -7.98 7.60 -13.39
CA GLU A 372 -7.63 7.65 -14.82
C GLU A 372 -7.38 9.09 -15.29
N ASN A 373 -8.17 10.04 -14.78
CA ASN A 373 -8.04 11.45 -15.11
C ASN A 373 -6.76 12.03 -14.48
N TYR A 374 -6.52 11.77 -13.19
CA TYR A 374 -5.27 12.13 -12.50
C TYR A 374 -4.04 11.57 -13.21
N ALA A 375 -4.06 10.28 -13.57
CA ALA A 375 -2.97 9.61 -14.27
C ALA A 375 -2.63 10.27 -15.61
N GLN A 376 -3.64 10.75 -16.35
CA GLN A 376 -3.42 11.48 -17.60
C GLN A 376 -2.77 12.84 -17.37
N VAL A 377 -3.11 13.55 -16.28
CA VAL A 377 -2.45 14.81 -15.91
C VAL A 377 -0.98 14.55 -15.55
N ALA A 378 -0.70 13.54 -14.71
CA ALA A 378 0.66 13.16 -14.34
C ALA A 378 1.51 12.74 -15.56
N GLN A 379 0.92 11.97 -16.48
CA GLN A 379 1.55 11.56 -17.74
C GLN A 379 1.83 12.75 -18.67
N ARG A 380 0.93 13.74 -18.74
CA ARG A 380 1.10 14.95 -19.56
C ARG A 380 2.17 15.89 -18.98
N LEU A 381 2.19 16.06 -17.66
CA LEU A 381 3.18 16.90 -16.99
C LEU A 381 4.56 16.25 -16.93
N GLY A 382 4.66 14.94 -17.11
CA GLY A 382 5.92 14.21 -16.99
C GLY A 382 6.29 13.91 -15.53
N VAL A 383 5.32 13.91 -14.62
CA VAL A 383 5.49 13.52 -13.22
C VAL A 383 5.74 12.01 -13.13
N TYR A 384 4.86 11.22 -13.75
CA TYR A 384 5.04 9.78 -13.91
C TYR A 384 4.40 9.32 -15.21
N THR A 385 5.17 8.58 -16.01
CA THR A 385 4.80 8.22 -17.38
C THR A 385 4.89 6.72 -17.65
N ALA A 386 4.28 6.28 -18.74
CA ALA A 386 4.47 4.92 -19.27
C ALA A 386 5.95 4.62 -19.59
N ALA A 387 6.76 5.62 -19.93
CA ALA A 387 8.20 5.45 -20.14
C ALA A 387 8.92 5.18 -18.81
N ASP A 388 8.51 5.84 -17.73
CA ASP A 388 9.04 5.61 -16.39
C ASP A 388 8.74 4.18 -15.92
N TYR A 389 7.50 3.71 -16.12
CA TYR A 389 7.12 2.32 -15.86
C TYR A 389 8.07 1.32 -16.56
N VAL A 390 8.39 1.57 -17.82
CA VAL A 390 9.35 0.75 -18.60
C VAL A 390 10.76 0.85 -18.01
N SER A 391 11.19 2.05 -17.66
CA SER A 391 12.52 2.27 -17.08
C SER A 391 12.69 1.56 -15.72
N ILE A 392 11.61 1.44 -14.94
CA ILE A 392 11.60 0.69 -13.68
C ILE A 392 11.78 -0.80 -13.96
N MET A 393 11.04 -1.37 -14.94
CA MET A 393 11.24 -2.78 -15.34
C MET A 393 12.69 -3.05 -15.72
N GLU A 394 13.27 -2.21 -16.58
CA GLU A 394 14.67 -2.36 -17.02
C GLU A 394 15.65 -2.20 -15.86
N HIS A 395 15.36 -1.29 -14.93
CA HIS A 395 16.17 -1.12 -13.73
C HIS A 395 16.14 -2.39 -12.87
N LEU A 396 14.97 -2.94 -12.57
CA LEU A 396 14.85 -4.14 -11.73
C LEU A 396 15.47 -5.38 -12.40
N ILE A 397 15.30 -5.54 -13.72
CA ILE A 397 15.96 -6.60 -14.51
C ILE A 397 17.48 -6.53 -14.35
N ARG A 398 18.06 -5.33 -14.44
CA ARG A 398 19.51 -5.12 -14.22
C ARG A 398 19.92 -5.33 -12.77
N THR A 399 19.15 -4.79 -11.82
CA THR A 399 19.45 -4.85 -10.38
C THR A 399 19.49 -6.29 -9.88
N TRP A 400 18.54 -7.13 -10.31
CA TRP A 400 18.50 -8.56 -9.96
C TRP A 400 19.29 -9.44 -10.93
N LYS A 401 20.02 -8.82 -11.88
CA LYS A 401 20.85 -9.50 -12.88
C LYS A 401 20.12 -10.62 -13.62
N VAL A 402 18.84 -10.38 -13.92
CA VAL A 402 17.91 -11.41 -14.41
C VAL A 402 18.45 -12.08 -15.67
N GLU A 403 19.00 -11.33 -16.63
CA GLU A 403 19.54 -11.87 -17.89
C GLU A 403 20.70 -12.87 -17.69
N SER A 404 21.41 -12.78 -16.56
CA SER A 404 22.57 -13.64 -16.26
C SER A 404 22.26 -14.85 -15.38
N LEU A 405 21.00 -15.02 -14.96
CA LEU A 405 20.60 -16.18 -14.17
C LEU A 405 20.77 -17.46 -14.99
N VAL A 406 21.37 -18.48 -14.37
CA VAL A 406 21.62 -19.80 -14.95
C VAL A 406 21.11 -20.89 -14.00
N GLY A 407 20.96 -22.11 -14.50
CA GLY A 407 20.46 -23.24 -13.69
C GLY A 407 18.97 -23.14 -13.34
N LEU A 408 18.21 -22.38 -14.13
CA LEU A 408 16.76 -22.24 -13.98
C LEU A 408 16.04 -23.51 -14.44
N THR A 409 14.86 -23.78 -13.87
CA THR A 409 13.95 -24.77 -14.43
C THR A 409 13.49 -24.34 -15.84
N PRO A 410 13.03 -25.27 -16.71
CA PRO A 410 12.58 -24.90 -18.05
C PRO A 410 11.44 -23.88 -18.07
N GLU A 411 10.59 -23.86 -17.03
CA GLU A 411 9.54 -22.86 -16.87
C GLU A 411 10.10 -21.49 -16.47
N ALA A 412 11.00 -21.46 -15.49
CA ALA A 412 11.67 -20.23 -15.07
C ALA A 412 12.55 -19.62 -16.18
N GLN A 413 13.14 -20.45 -17.05
CA GLN A 413 13.86 -19.98 -18.24
C GLN A 413 12.94 -19.25 -19.23
N ARG A 414 11.73 -19.78 -19.48
CA ARG A 414 10.72 -19.10 -20.32
C ARG A 414 10.24 -17.79 -19.68
N ALA A 415 10.08 -17.79 -18.36
CA ALA A 415 9.75 -16.60 -17.59
C ALA A 415 10.86 -15.53 -17.70
N GLN A 416 12.13 -15.93 -17.61
CA GLN A 416 13.29 -15.05 -17.81
C GLN A 416 13.25 -14.42 -19.22
N ASP A 417 13.06 -15.22 -20.27
CA ASP A 417 12.96 -14.73 -21.65
C ASP A 417 11.79 -13.74 -21.81
N PHE A 418 10.63 -14.06 -21.23
CA PHE A 418 9.45 -13.19 -21.26
C PHE A 418 9.73 -11.84 -20.60
N VAL A 419 10.26 -11.85 -19.36
CA VAL A 419 10.51 -10.65 -18.56
C VAL A 419 11.57 -9.78 -19.23
N CYS A 420 12.67 -10.34 -19.72
CA CYS A 420 13.75 -9.56 -20.36
C CYS A 420 13.30 -8.88 -21.67
N ASN A 421 12.33 -9.47 -22.38
CA ASN A 421 11.79 -8.89 -23.61
C ASN A 421 10.64 -7.88 -23.38
N LEU A 422 10.07 -7.84 -22.16
CA LEU A 422 8.90 -7.04 -21.86
C LEU A 422 9.11 -5.52 -21.99
N PRO A 423 10.25 -4.94 -21.52
CA PRO A 423 10.50 -3.51 -21.68
C PRO A 423 10.44 -3.03 -23.13
N THR A 424 11.08 -3.76 -24.05
CA THR A 424 11.06 -3.45 -25.49
C THR A 424 9.64 -3.48 -26.05
N ARG A 425 8.83 -4.45 -25.62
CA ARG A 425 7.42 -4.55 -26.03
C ARG A 425 6.61 -3.35 -25.52
N PHE A 426 6.77 -2.99 -24.25
CA PHE A 426 6.00 -1.90 -23.63
C PHE A 426 6.40 -0.54 -24.16
N ARG A 427 7.69 -0.31 -24.45
CA ARG A 427 8.17 0.92 -25.10
C ARG A 427 7.48 1.16 -26.44
N ARG A 428 7.45 0.14 -27.31
CA ARG A 428 6.77 0.21 -28.61
C ARG A 428 5.26 0.48 -28.46
N LEU A 429 4.63 -0.06 -27.42
CA LEU A 429 3.22 0.21 -27.13
C LEU A 429 3.00 1.66 -26.67
N ALA A 430 3.86 2.18 -25.79
CA ALA A 430 3.80 3.55 -25.31
C ALA A 430 3.97 4.57 -26.46
N GLU A 431 4.96 4.36 -27.33
CA GLU A 431 5.21 5.21 -28.51
C GLU A 431 4.02 5.24 -29.48
N ARG A 432 3.43 4.08 -29.76
CA ARG A 432 2.22 3.97 -30.59
C ARG A 432 1.05 4.72 -29.97
N SER A 433 0.88 4.59 -28.65
CA SER A 433 -0.18 5.24 -27.91
C SER A 433 -0.09 6.77 -27.99
N GLN A 434 1.11 7.32 -27.73
CA GLN A 434 1.36 8.77 -27.85
C GLN A 434 1.09 9.30 -29.26
N THR A 435 1.46 8.52 -30.29
CA THR A 435 1.21 8.89 -31.69
C THR A 435 -0.28 8.96 -31.99
N MET A 436 -1.08 8.06 -31.42
CA MET A 436 -2.54 8.05 -31.59
C MET A 436 -3.22 9.19 -30.84
N THR A 437 -2.76 9.55 -29.64
CA THR A 437 -3.30 10.69 -28.89
C THR A 437 -3.06 12.02 -29.61
N LYS A 438 -1.85 12.22 -30.17
CA LYS A 438 -1.55 13.41 -31.00
C LYS A 438 -2.46 13.56 -32.24
N ARG A 439 -3.09 12.46 -32.69
CA ARG A 439 -4.03 12.45 -33.82
C ARG A 439 -5.49 12.68 -33.40
N ARG A 440 -5.83 12.54 -32.12
CA ARG A 440 -7.20 12.63 -31.60
C ARG A 440 -7.53 14.05 -31.12
N GLY A 441 -7.83 14.94 -32.07
CA GLY A 441 -8.53 16.22 -31.81
C GLY A 441 -7.90 17.14 -30.74
N PRO A 442 -8.62 18.17 -30.27
CA PRO A 442 -8.16 19.01 -29.17
C PRO A 442 -8.17 18.23 -27.83
N PRO A 443 -7.26 18.54 -26.90
CA PRO A 443 -7.17 17.86 -25.61
C PRO A 443 -8.47 18.02 -24.82
N VAL A 444 -8.97 16.91 -24.27
CA VAL A 444 -10.16 16.89 -23.41
C VAL A 444 -9.80 17.51 -22.07
N SER A 445 -10.65 18.38 -21.54
CA SER A 445 -10.54 18.90 -20.18
C SER A 445 -11.52 18.20 -19.25
N LYS A 446 -11.14 18.09 -17.97
CA LYS A 446 -11.98 17.62 -16.89
C LYS A 446 -11.86 18.54 -15.68
N SER A 447 -12.98 18.79 -15.01
CA SER A 447 -13.02 19.45 -13.72
C SER A 447 -12.46 18.54 -12.62
N PHE A 448 -11.58 19.06 -11.76
CA PHE A 448 -11.10 18.34 -10.58
C PHE A 448 -11.60 19.01 -9.31
N SER A 449 -12.29 18.25 -8.46
CA SER A 449 -12.85 18.76 -7.20
C SER A 449 -11.77 19.26 -6.23
N TRP A 450 -10.58 18.63 -6.25
CA TRP A 450 -9.43 19.00 -5.43
C TRP A 450 -8.90 20.42 -5.67
N VAL A 451 -9.19 21.01 -6.83
CA VAL A 451 -8.79 22.39 -7.17
C VAL A 451 -10.03 23.25 -7.42
N PHE A 452 -11.08 23.05 -6.63
CA PHE A 452 -12.34 23.81 -6.67
C PHE A 452 -13.08 23.69 -8.02
N ASN A 453 -13.10 22.47 -8.60
CA ASN A 453 -13.74 22.16 -9.88
C ASN A 453 -13.20 22.93 -11.09
N LYS A 454 -11.95 23.39 -11.03
CA LYS A 454 -11.29 23.98 -12.20
C LYS A 454 -11.04 22.93 -13.28
N GLU A 455 -11.14 23.35 -14.53
CA GLU A 455 -10.90 22.54 -15.72
C GLU A 455 -9.40 22.34 -15.97
N ILE A 456 -8.98 21.09 -15.99
CA ILE A 456 -7.59 20.66 -16.20
C ILE A 456 -7.53 19.86 -17.48
N LYS A 457 -6.52 20.15 -18.32
CA LYS A 457 -6.32 19.40 -19.56
C LYS A 457 -5.85 17.98 -19.27
N LEU A 458 -6.42 17.01 -19.96
CA LEU A 458 -5.92 15.64 -19.98
C LEU A 458 -4.92 15.46 -21.15
N LEU A 459 -4.43 14.23 -21.32
CA LEU A 459 -3.39 13.87 -22.29
C LEU A 459 -3.88 13.89 -23.75
#